data_AF-E7AC47-F1
#
_entry.id   AF-E7AC47-F1
#
_cell.length_a   1.000
_cell.length_b   1.000
_cell.length_c   1.000
_cell.angle_alpha   90.00
_cell.angle_beta   90.00
_cell.angle_gamma   90.00
#
_symmetry.space_group_name_H-M   'P 1'
#
loop_
_entity.id
_entity.type
_entity.pdbx_description
1 polymer ?
#
loop_
_entity_poly.entity_id
_entity_poly.type
_entity_poly.pdbx_seq_one_letter_code
_entity_poly.pdbx_strand_id
1 'polypeptide(L)'
;MIDLSTILTEVKLAIENHTEHAFRVQKDPVSGASWSPLKPASLKVKRPNMRAKILQNTRAMRSGVHVQIEGNKVVTQIDQSNAEKYAPFHQLGTSKMPQRRFLPFGDQGVPSEALQRDIQEILTTGRGGEDLKRQIQEMLRGS
;
A
#
# COMPACT_ATOMS: atom_id res chain seq x y z
N MET A 1 -7.80 -26.45 12.55
CA MET A 1 -7.46 -25.74 11.28
C MET A 1 -6.75 -24.47 11.69
N ILE A 2 -5.64 -24.11 11.03
CA ILE A 2 -4.88 -22.90 11.38
C ILE A 2 -5.71 -21.66 10.97
N ASP A 3 -5.92 -20.75 11.91
CA ASP A 3 -6.48 -19.42 11.67
C ASP A 3 -5.36 -18.42 11.37
N LEU A 4 -5.45 -17.75 10.22
CA LEU A 4 -4.49 -16.75 9.75
C LEU A 4 -5.03 -15.31 9.90
N SER A 5 -6.23 -15.13 10.45
CA SER A 5 -6.95 -13.85 10.52
C SER A 5 -6.11 -12.72 11.12
N THR A 6 -5.39 -12.99 12.21
CA THR A 6 -4.50 -12.01 12.87
C THR A 6 -3.34 -11.60 11.96
N ILE A 7 -2.64 -12.56 11.35
CA ILE A 7 -1.54 -12.28 10.41
C ILE A 7 -2.04 -11.45 9.24
N LEU A 8 -3.16 -11.86 8.62
CA LEU A 8 -3.72 -11.17 7.47
C LEU A 8 -4.14 -9.74 7.83
N THR A 9 -4.64 -9.51 9.04
CA THR A 9 -4.99 -8.18 9.55
C THR A 9 -3.75 -7.31 9.74
N GLU A 10 -2.69 -7.85 10.33
CA GLU A 10 -1.44 -7.11 10.52
C GLU A 10 -0.77 -6.76 9.17
N VAL A 11 -0.76 -7.70 8.21
CA VAL A 11 -0.25 -7.46 6.86
C VAL A 11 -1.09 -6.41 6.13
N LYS A 12 -2.42 -6.47 6.22
CA LYS A 12 -3.32 -5.43 5.69
C LYS A 12 -2.95 -4.05 6.25
N LEU A 13 -2.81 -3.94 7.57
CA LEU A 13 -2.47 -2.68 8.23
C LEU A 13 -1.10 -2.15 7.80
N ALA A 14 -0.10 -3.03 7.63
CA ALA A 14 1.20 -2.64 7.11
C ALA A 14 1.09 -2.02 5.71
N ILE A 15 0.36 -2.65 4.79
CA ILE A 15 0.17 -2.11 3.42
C ILE A 15 -0.57 -0.77 3.47
N GLU A 16 -1.62 -0.63 4.29
CA GLU A 16 -2.35 0.63 4.48
C GLU A 16 -1.44 1.74 5.00
N ASN A 17 -0.58 1.43 5.98
CA ASN A 17 0.36 2.37 6.57
C ASN A 17 1.43 2.84 5.59
N HIS A 18 2.02 1.93 4.82
CA HIS A 18 2.98 2.26 3.77
C HIS A 18 2.35 3.15 2.70
N THR A 19 1.13 2.80 2.29
CA THR A 19 0.37 3.57 1.30
C THR A 19 0.08 4.99 1.82
N GLU A 20 -0.46 5.12 3.03
CA GLU A 20 -0.72 6.42 3.66
C GLU A 20 0.56 7.24 3.81
N HIS A 21 1.65 6.59 4.22
CA HIS A 21 2.95 7.24 4.33
C HIS A 21 3.41 7.80 2.99
N ALA A 22 3.37 7.00 1.91
CA ALA A 22 3.75 7.42 0.57
C ALA A 22 3.00 8.68 0.11
N PHE A 23 1.68 8.74 0.34
CA PHE A 23 0.90 9.94 0.06
C PHE A 23 1.28 11.13 0.94
N ARG A 24 1.51 10.91 2.24
CA ARG A 24 1.86 11.96 3.19
C ARG A 24 3.21 12.61 2.86
N VAL A 25 4.23 11.79 2.60
CA VAL A 25 5.60 12.26 2.32
C VAL A 25 5.86 12.50 0.84
N GLN A 26 4.94 12.09 -0.04
CA GLN A 26 5.04 12.19 -1.50
C GLN A 26 6.30 11.50 -2.04
N LYS A 27 6.51 10.25 -1.59
CA LYS A 27 7.65 9.41 -1.99
C LYS A 27 7.19 8.05 -2.48
N ASP A 28 7.96 7.48 -3.40
CA ASP A 28 7.84 6.09 -3.82
C ASP A 28 8.23 5.16 -2.64
N PRO A 29 7.32 4.30 -2.15
CA PRO A 29 7.59 3.40 -1.03
C PRO A 29 8.54 2.25 -1.35
N VAL A 30 8.89 2.05 -2.63
CA VAL A 30 9.86 1.04 -3.08
C VAL A 30 11.25 1.65 -3.20
N SER A 31 11.38 2.76 -3.94
CA SER A 31 12.68 3.39 -4.19
C SER A 31 13.10 4.44 -3.17
N GLY A 32 12.16 4.95 -2.36
CA GLY A 32 12.37 6.08 -1.45
C GLY A 32 12.47 7.45 -2.15
N ALA A 33 12.39 7.50 -3.48
CA ALA A 33 12.51 8.72 -4.24
C ALA A 33 11.27 9.62 -4.10
N SER A 34 11.49 10.93 -4.01
CA SER A 34 10.39 11.91 -4.03
C SER A 34 9.65 11.87 -5.37
N TRP A 35 8.32 11.95 -5.33
CA TRP A 35 7.50 12.03 -6.52
C TRP A 35 7.82 13.26 -7.34
N SER A 36 7.89 13.09 -8.66
CA SER A 36 8.15 14.22 -9.55
C SER A 36 7.04 15.27 -9.44
N PRO A 37 7.39 16.57 -9.41
CA PRO A 37 6.43 17.65 -9.28
C PRO A 37 5.40 17.65 -10.43
N LEU A 38 4.27 18.30 -10.19
CA LEU A 38 3.28 18.50 -11.24
C LEU A 38 3.78 19.51 -12.27
N LYS A 39 3.44 19.30 -13.55
CA LYS A 39 3.74 20.28 -14.61
C LYS A 39 3.08 21.63 -14.28
N PRO A 40 3.68 22.77 -14.65
CA PRO A 40 3.09 24.09 -14.40
C PRO A 40 1.64 24.22 -14.89
N ALA A 41 1.31 23.64 -16.05
CA ALA A 41 -0.05 23.61 -16.57
C ALA A 41 -1.03 22.91 -15.61
N SER A 42 -0.64 21.78 -15.01
CA SER A 42 -1.46 21.06 -14.02
C SER A 42 -1.61 21.86 -12.71
N LEU A 43 -0.60 22.65 -12.33
CA LEU A 43 -0.66 23.52 -11.16
C LEU A 43 -1.61 24.72 -11.35
N LYS A 44 -1.75 25.23 -12.58
CA LYS A 44 -2.70 26.31 -12.92
C LYS A 44 -4.16 25.90 -12.69
N VAL A 45 -4.48 24.64 -12.96
CA VAL A 45 -5.84 24.08 -12.78
C VAL A 45 -6.14 23.75 -11.30
N LYS A 46 -5.10 23.58 -10.47
CA LYS A 46 -5.27 23.30 -9.04
C LYS A 46 -5.54 24.56 -8.23
N ARG A 47 -6.41 24.42 -7.22
CA ARG A 47 -6.62 25.43 -6.18
C ARG A 47 -5.28 25.78 -5.50
N PRO A 48 -5.02 27.05 -5.12
CA PRO A 48 -3.73 27.47 -4.57
C PRO A 48 -3.23 26.63 -3.40
N ASN A 49 -4.10 26.35 -2.41
CA ASN A 49 -3.80 25.51 -1.24
C ASN A 49 -3.54 24.03 -1.55
N MET A 50 -3.74 23.63 -2.81
CA MET A 50 -3.71 22.25 -3.28
C MET A 50 -2.54 21.96 -4.22
N ARG A 51 -1.75 22.99 -4.58
CA ARG A 51 -0.62 22.90 -5.51
C ARG A 51 0.53 22.02 -4.98
N ALA A 52 0.76 22.05 -3.67
CA ALA A 52 1.81 21.26 -3.02
C ALA A 52 1.43 19.79 -2.74
N LYS A 53 0.16 19.41 -2.92
CA LYS A 53 -0.35 18.07 -2.59
C LYS A 53 -0.51 17.22 -3.85
N ILE A 54 0.54 16.50 -4.22
CA ILE A 54 0.56 15.62 -5.39
C ILE A 54 -0.35 14.40 -5.11
N LEU A 55 -1.18 14.03 -6.09
CA LEU A 55 -2.19 12.95 -6.05
C LEU A 55 -3.28 13.02 -4.97
N GLN A 56 -3.15 13.85 -3.94
CA GLN A 56 -4.18 14.00 -2.90
C GLN A 56 -5.38 14.84 -3.37
N ASN A 57 -5.29 15.51 -4.54
CA ASN A 57 -6.20 16.60 -4.91
C ASN A 57 -6.99 16.45 -6.21
N THR A 58 -6.72 15.41 -6.97
CA THR A 58 -7.61 14.99 -8.05
C THR A 58 -8.65 14.07 -7.42
N ARG A 59 -9.63 14.64 -6.71
CA ARG A 59 -10.73 13.95 -5.99
C ARG A 59 -10.32 12.60 -5.36
N ALA A 60 -9.29 12.70 -4.50
CA ALA A 60 -8.80 11.71 -3.54
C ALA A 60 -8.37 10.35 -4.13
N MET A 61 -7.30 10.34 -4.94
CA MET A 61 -6.61 9.10 -5.33
C MET A 61 -6.35 8.18 -4.12
N ARG A 62 -5.91 8.77 -3.00
CA ARG A 62 -5.72 8.05 -1.74
C ARG A 62 -7.02 7.40 -1.22
N SER A 63 -8.16 8.09 -1.26
CA SER A 63 -9.42 7.53 -0.74
C SER A 63 -9.97 6.42 -1.63
N GLY A 64 -9.54 6.38 -2.89
CA GLY A 64 -9.86 5.28 -3.78
C GLY A 64 -8.96 4.06 -3.60
N VAL A 65 -7.93 4.09 -2.76
CA VAL A 65 -7.09 2.91 -2.51
C VAL A 65 -7.57 2.20 -1.25
N HIS A 66 -7.99 0.95 -1.42
CA HIS A 66 -8.48 0.07 -0.37
C HIS A 66 -7.61 -1.17 -0.26
N VAL A 67 -7.42 -1.67 0.95
CA VAL A 67 -6.78 -2.95 1.21
C VAL A 67 -7.81 -3.80 1.93
N GLN A 68 -8.00 -5.04 1.50
CA GLN A 68 -8.99 -5.94 2.09
C GLN A 68 -8.46 -7.37 2.19
N ILE A 69 -9.09 -8.16 3.03
CA ILE A 69 -8.78 -9.58 3.20
C ILE A 69 -9.82 -10.38 2.41
N GLU A 70 -9.35 -11.22 1.50
CA GLU A 70 -10.18 -12.13 0.69
C GLU A 70 -9.72 -13.56 0.94
N GLY A 71 -10.45 -14.28 1.81
CA GLY A 71 -10.04 -15.61 2.28
C GLY A 71 -8.66 -15.55 2.94
N ASN A 72 -7.69 -16.26 2.35
CA ASN A 72 -6.31 -16.33 2.86
C ASN A 72 -5.35 -15.36 2.15
N LYS A 73 -5.87 -14.25 1.60
CA LYS A 73 -5.08 -13.28 0.83
C LYS A 73 -5.40 -11.86 1.28
N VAL A 74 -4.40 -10.99 1.19
CA VAL A 74 -4.59 -9.54 1.28
C VAL A 74 -4.57 -8.96 -0.13
N VAL A 75 -5.61 -8.23 -0.50
CA VAL A 75 -5.80 -7.67 -1.84
C VAL A 75 -5.87 -6.15 -1.73
N THR A 76 -5.11 -5.45 -2.58
CA THR A 76 -5.26 -4.01 -2.76
C THR A 76 -6.16 -3.75 -3.96
N GLN A 77 -7.23 -3.00 -3.73
CA GLN A 77 -8.17 -2.57 -4.75
C GLN A 77 -8.14 -1.06 -4.93
N ILE A 78 -8.50 -0.60 -6.12
CA ILE A 78 -8.64 0.81 -6.43
C ILE A 78 -10.09 1.03 -6.89
N ASP A 79 -10.83 1.86 -6.17
CA ASP A 79 -12.25 2.16 -6.44
C ASP A 79 -12.44 2.64 -7.89
N GLN A 80 -13.54 2.18 -8.51
CA GLN A 80 -14.01 2.52 -9.86
C GLN A 80 -14.40 4.00 -10.07
N SER A 81 -13.95 4.89 -9.19
CA SER A 81 -14.09 6.33 -9.33
C SER A 81 -13.08 6.91 -10.33
N ASN A 82 -12.94 8.24 -10.38
CA ASN A 82 -11.84 8.87 -11.13
C ASN A 82 -10.44 8.42 -10.66
N ALA A 83 -10.32 7.78 -9.49
CA ALA A 83 -9.10 7.14 -9.04
C ALA A 83 -8.69 6.00 -9.99
N GLU A 84 -9.57 5.02 -10.28
CA GLU A 84 -9.29 3.91 -11.19
C GLU A 84 -8.72 4.36 -12.54
N LYS A 85 -9.27 5.45 -13.10
CA LYS A 85 -8.81 5.97 -14.39
C LYS A 85 -7.34 6.38 -14.41
N TYR A 86 -6.78 6.85 -13.29
CA TYR A 86 -5.44 7.43 -13.27
C TYR A 86 -4.47 6.76 -12.29
N ALA A 87 -4.96 5.93 -11.38
CA ALA A 87 -4.14 5.26 -10.38
C ALA A 87 -3.10 4.33 -11.02
N PRO A 88 -3.45 3.49 -12.01
CA PRO A 88 -2.46 2.63 -12.67
C PRO A 88 -1.36 3.45 -13.36
N PHE A 89 -1.73 4.57 -14.01
CA PHE A 89 -0.76 5.45 -14.67
C PHE A 89 0.18 6.14 -13.69
N HIS A 90 -0.28 6.45 -12.48
CA HIS A 90 0.58 6.96 -11.42
C HIS A 90 1.40 5.85 -10.77
N GLN A 91 0.83 4.67 -10.53
CA GLN A 91 1.52 3.54 -9.92
C GLN A 91 2.66 3.03 -10.81
N LEU A 92 2.46 2.95 -12.13
CA LEU A 92 3.40 2.37 -13.09
C LEU A 92 4.15 3.42 -13.92
N GLY A 93 3.60 4.63 -14.05
CA GLY A 93 4.12 5.63 -14.98
C GLY A 93 3.75 5.35 -16.43
N THR A 94 3.93 6.35 -17.29
CA THR A 94 3.79 6.27 -18.75
C THR A 94 4.77 7.23 -19.41
N SER A 95 4.90 7.18 -20.74
CA SER A 95 5.71 8.17 -21.50
C SER A 95 5.26 9.63 -21.29
N LYS A 96 4.00 9.86 -20.92
CA LYS A 96 3.42 11.20 -20.74
C LYS A 96 3.24 11.62 -19.28
N MET A 97 3.34 10.66 -18.35
CA MET A 97 3.07 10.83 -16.92
C MET A 97 4.15 10.14 -16.09
N PRO A 98 4.96 10.87 -15.30
CA PRO A 98 5.96 10.24 -14.47
C PRO A 98 5.30 9.35 -13.42
N GLN A 99 5.99 8.26 -13.10
CA GLN A 99 5.62 7.36 -12.02
C GLN A 99 5.61 8.12 -10.69
N ARG A 100 4.57 7.84 -9.90
CA ARG A 100 4.31 8.34 -8.56
C ARG A 100 3.73 7.18 -7.76
N ARG A 101 4.55 6.14 -7.63
CA ARG A 101 4.20 4.89 -6.98
C ARG A 101 3.74 5.17 -5.54
N PHE A 102 2.57 4.67 -5.17
CA PHE A 102 2.00 4.85 -3.83
C PHE A 102 1.74 3.53 -3.12
N LEU A 103 1.60 2.42 -3.86
CA LEU A 103 1.58 1.10 -3.24
C LEU A 103 3.00 0.58 -3.01
N PRO A 104 3.25 -0.15 -1.90
CA PRO A 104 4.55 -0.72 -1.56
C PRO A 104 4.92 -1.96 -2.40
N PHE A 105 4.58 -1.96 -3.69
CA PHE A 105 4.86 -3.06 -4.62
C PHE A 105 5.56 -2.53 -5.87
N GLY A 106 6.64 -3.18 -6.27
CA GLY A 106 7.37 -2.91 -7.51
C GLY A 106 6.61 -3.35 -8.77
N ASP A 107 7.26 -3.25 -9.93
CA ASP A 107 6.63 -3.43 -11.25
C ASP A 107 6.16 -4.87 -11.55
N GLN A 108 6.47 -5.83 -10.67
CA GLN A 108 6.05 -7.23 -10.74
C GLN A 108 5.25 -7.67 -9.50
N GLY A 109 4.72 -6.70 -8.72
CA GLY A 109 3.99 -7.02 -7.48
C GLY A 109 4.90 -7.44 -6.31
N VAL A 110 6.23 -7.38 -6.49
CA VAL A 110 7.19 -7.69 -5.42
C VAL A 110 7.06 -6.64 -4.31
N PRO A 111 6.82 -7.04 -3.04
CA PRO A 111 6.77 -6.10 -1.92
C PRO A 111 8.08 -5.33 -1.77
N SER A 112 8.01 -4.05 -1.41
CA SER A 112 9.21 -3.26 -1.07
C SER A 112 9.99 -3.91 0.08
N GLU A 113 11.29 -3.68 0.16
CA GLU A 113 12.09 -4.20 1.28
C GLU A 113 11.54 -3.78 2.64
N ALA A 114 10.99 -2.57 2.73
CA ALA A 114 10.37 -2.09 3.96
C ALA A 114 9.12 -2.90 4.32
N LEU A 115 8.24 -3.18 3.36
CA LEU A 115 7.08 -4.04 3.58
C LEU A 115 7.49 -5.49 3.89
N GLN A 116 8.54 -6.02 3.24
CA GLN A 116 9.06 -7.36 3.54
C GLN A 116 9.56 -7.46 4.98
N ARG A 117 10.26 -6.44 5.48
CA ARG A 117 10.70 -6.38 6.89
C ARG A 117 9.53 -6.38 7.85
N ASP A 118 8.51 -5.56 7.59
CA ASP A 118 7.31 -5.51 8.44
C ASP A 118 6.57 -6.85 8.44
N ILE A 119 6.44 -7.51 7.27
CA ILE A 119 5.86 -8.86 7.18
C ILE A 119 6.68 -9.87 7.96
N GLN A 120 8.01 -9.82 7.86
CA GLN A 120 8.89 -10.72 8.60
C GLN A 120 8.72 -10.51 10.12
N GLU A 121 8.67 -9.26 10.58
CA GLU A 121 8.42 -8.92 11.98
C GLU A 121 7.06 -9.43 12.46
N ILE A 122 6.01 -9.29 11.65
CA ILE A 122 4.67 -9.83 11.92
C ILE A 122 4.74 -11.36 12.14
N LEU A 123 5.48 -12.07 11.29
CA LEU A 123 5.61 -13.52 11.35
C LEU A 123 6.49 -14.01 12.51
N THR A 124 7.51 -13.24 12.92
CA THR A 124 8.45 -13.67 13.97
C THR A 124 8.04 -13.24 15.37
N THR A 125 7.59 -12.00 15.53
CA THR A 125 7.37 -11.33 16.83
C THR A 125 6.02 -10.61 16.91
N GLY A 126 5.32 -10.46 15.80
CA GLY A 126 3.97 -9.89 15.76
C GLY A 126 2.94 -10.78 16.44
N ARG A 127 1.75 -10.21 16.69
CA ARG A 127 0.69 -10.93 17.39
C ARG A 127 0.26 -12.16 16.59
N GLY A 128 0.17 -12.03 15.28
CA GLY A 128 -0.18 -13.13 14.37
C GLY A 128 0.88 -14.24 14.35
N GLY A 129 2.17 -13.89 14.40
CA GLY A 129 3.25 -14.86 14.50
C GLY A 129 3.19 -15.67 15.81
N GLU A 130 2.99 -15.00 16.94
CA GLU A 130 2.83 -15.66 18.25
C GLU A 130 1.55 -16.50 18.31
N ASP A 131 0.46 -16.00 17.73
CA ASP A 131 -0.81 -16.72 17.63
C ASP A 131 -0.66 -18.02 16.83
N LEU A 132 0.00 -17.96 15.68
CA LEU A 132 0.29 -19.13 14.85
C LEU A 132 1.15 -20.16 15.60
N LYS A 133 2.20 -19.71 16.31
CA LYS A 133 3.03 -20.60 17.13
C LYS A 133 2.19 -21.33 18.18
N ARG A 134 1.29 -20.61 18.87
CA ARG A 134 0.39 -21.19 19.87
C ARG A 134 -0.52 -22.26 19.25
N GLN A 135 -1.15 -21.95 18.12
CA GLN A 135 -2.02 -22.90 17.42
C GLN A 135 -1.27 -24.18 17.01
N ILE A 136 -0.03 -24.05 16.51
CA ILE A 136 0.81 -25.20 16.15
C ILE A 136 1.15 -26.04 17.39
N GLN A 137 1.50 -25.42 18.51
CA GLN A 137 1.79 -26.13 19.77
C GLN A 137 0.57 -26.91 20.28
N GLU A 138 -0.63 -26.33 20.21
CA GLU A 138 -1.88 -27.00 20.58
C GLU A 138 -2.16 -28.20 19.69
N MET A 139 -1.96 -28.07 18.37
CA MET A 139 -2.11 -29.19 17.43
C MET A 139 -1.14 -30.33 17.74
N LEU A 140 0.14 -30.02 18.03
CA LEU A 140 1.15 -31.04 18.36
C LEU A 140 0.91 -31.73 19.71
N ARG A 141 0.21 -31.08 20.65
CA ARG A 141 -0.15 -31.67 21.95
C ARG A 141 -1.42 -32.53 21.90
N GLY A 142 -2.29 -32.27 20.93
CA GLY A 142 -3.53 -33.01 20.71
C GLY A 142 -3.44 -34.09 19.62
N SER A 143 -2.23 -34.34 19.10
CA SER A 143 -1.90 -35.42 18.14
C SER A 143 -1.18 -36.56 18.84
#